data_AF-A0A2T4YL89-F1
#
_entry.id   AF-A0A2T4YL89-F1
#
_cell.length_a   1.000
_cell.length_b   1.000
_cell.length_c   1.000
_cell.angle_alpha   90.00
_cell.angle_beta   90.00
_cell.angle_gamma   90.00
#
_symmetry.space_group_name_H-M   'P 1'
#
loop_
_entity.id
_entity.type
_entity.pdbx_description
1 polymer ?
#
loop_
_entity_poly.entity_id
_entity_poly.type
_entity_poly.pdbx_seq_one_letter_code
_entity_poly.pdbx_strand_id
1 'polypeptide(L)'
;MGFGGDGDALRGVRTDDGSGGVEPASTRWRTVLVWMLRILSVLWLAKGLLAWAVIFGVAGESQPPFEARLLSFQAITVYFAVIDLVAAVGLWLTSTWGGVLWLLAAISQLLLAFFFPRLLPMAPWLAGAYVAAILAYFLATWAAENEGS
;
A
#
# COMPACT_ATOMS: atom_id res chain seq x y z
N MET A 1 -13.94 -2.23 76.35
CA MET A 1 -14.92 -1.65 75.40
C MET A 1 -14.13 -0.98 74.30
N GLY A 2 -14.33 -1.40 73.05
CA GLY A 2 -13.64 -0.88 71.86
C GLY A 2 -13.46 -1.96 70.79
N PHE A 3 -14.58 -2.41 70.23
CA PHE A 3 -14.64 -3.23 69.01
C PHE A 3 -14.43 -2.34 67.78
N GLY A 4 -13.66 -2.83 66.81
CA GLY A 4 -13.49 -2.29 65.47
C GLY A 4 -12.26 -2.97 64.87
N GLY A 5 -12.34 -3.93 63.96
CA GLY A 5 -13.31 -4.07 62.88
C GLY A 5 -12.65 -3.94 61.51
N ASP A 6 -11.34 -4.16 61.38
CA ASP A 6 -10.63 -3.96 60.11
C ASP A 6 -10.45 -5.29 59.36
N GLY A 7 -11.59 -5.90 59.01
CA GLY A 7 -11.70 -7.03 58.10
C GLY A 7 -11.53 -6.65 56.61
N ASP A 8 -11.05 -5.44 56.30
CA ASP A 8 -10.99 -4.90 54.94
C ASP A 8 -9.68 -5.19 54.20
N ALA A 9 -8.80 -6.04 54.73
CA ALA A 9 -7.54 -6.41 54.07
C ALA A 9 -7.70 -7.43 52.91
N LEU A 10 -8.92 -7.92 52.64
CA LEU A 10 -9.18 -8.96 51.63
C LEU A 10 -10.19 -8.55 50.55
N ARG A 11 -10.34 -7.24 50.29
CA ARG A 11 -11.27 -6.74 49.26
C ARG A 11 -10.60 -6.60 47.90
N GLY A 12 -10.64 -7.70 47.16
CA GLY A 12 -10.66 -7.67 45.70
C GLY A 12 -9.32 -7.95 45.02
N VAL A 13 -9.05 -9.24 44.81
CA VAL A 13 -8.49 -9.65 43.52
C VAL A 13 -9.46 -9.11 42.47
N ARG A 14 -9.12 -7.97 41.86
CA ARG A 14 -9.71 -7.57 40.60
C ARG A 14 -9.23 -8.63 39.61
N THR A 15 -10.08 -9.63 39.39
CA THR A 15 -10.04 -10.38 38.15
C THR A 15 -10.10 -9.34 37.06
N ASP A 16 -9.00 -9.24 36.31
CA ASP A 16 -8.94 -8.53 35.04
C ASP A 16 -9.81 -9.32 34.06
N ASP A 17 -11.12 -9.27 34.30
CA ASP A 17 -12.15 -9.80 33.43
C ASP A 17 -12.09 -8.92 32.17
N GLY A 18 -11.29 -9.38 31.19
CA GLY A 18 -11.82 -9.86 29.92
C GLY A 18 -12.87 -9.00 29.22
N SER A 19 -12.91 -7.70 29.49
CA SER A 19 -13.75 -6.76 28.78
C SER A 19 -13.04 -6.42 27.49
N GLY A 20 -13.58 -6.94 26.39
CA GLY A 20 -13.14 -6.66 25.03
C GLY A 20 -13.08 -5.15 24.81
N GLY A 21 -11.90 -4.60 25.08
CA GLY A 21 -11.61 -3.19 24.95
C GLY A 21 -12.06 -2.76 23.57
N VAL A 22 -13.04 -1.86 23.52
CA VAL A 22 -13.26 -1.04 22.35
C VAL A 22 -11.92 -0.37 22.11
N GLU A 23 -11.13 -0.90 21.17
CA GLU A 23 -9.86 -0.28 20.80
C GLU A 23 -10.16 1.21 20.57
N PRO A 24 -9.35 2.13 21.12
CA PRO A 24 -9.55 3.55 20.85
C PRO A 24 -9.61 3.71 19.34
N ALA A 25 -10.65 4.37 18.84
CA ALA A 25 -10.95 4.43 17.41
C ALA A 25 -9.73 4.85 16.57
N SER A 26 -8.84 5.67 17.15
CA SER A 26 -7.55 6.10 16.59
C SER A 26 -6.58 4.96 16.24
N THR A 27 -6.59 3.84 16.97
CA THR A 27 -5.78 2.65 16.65
C THR A 27 -6.33 1.93 15.43
N ARG A 28 -7.66 1.94 15.24
CA ARG A 28 -8.33 1.18 14.17
C ARG A 28 -7.97 1.72 12.79
N TRP A 29 -8.06 3.03 12.57
CA TRP A 29 -7.81 3.62 11.25
C TRP A 29 -6.34 3.71 10.89
N ARG A 30 -5.47 3.96 11.88
CA ARG A 30 -4.03 3.79 11.71
C ARG A 30 -3.68 2.35 11.27
N THR A 31 -4.33 1.35 11.86
CA THR A 31 -4.14 -0.05 11.48
C THR A 31 -4.65 -0.32 10.06
N VAL A 32 -5.84 0.17 9.69
CA VAL A 32 -6.39 0.05 8.32
C VAL A 32 -5.46 0.68 7.30
N LEU A 33 -4.93 1.88 7.59
CA LEU A 33 -3.95 2.56 6.74
C LEU A 33 -2.71 1.71 6.51
N VAL A 34 -2.08 1.23 7.59
CA VAL A 34 -0.88 0.40 7.49
C VAL A 34 -1.16 -0.83 6.64
N TRP A 35 -2.26 -1.54 6.90
CA TRP A 35 -2.64 -2.72 6.11
C TRP A 35 -2.88 -2.39 4.64
N MET A 36 -3.55 -1.29 4.33
CA MET A 36 -3.72 -0.84 2.94
C MET A 36 -2.38 -0.58 2.27
N LEU A 37 -1.44 0.10 2.93
CA LEU A 37 -0.09 0.34 2.42
C LEU A 37 0.67 -0.98 2.21
N ARG A 38 0.49 -1.99 3.08
CA ARG A 38 1.09 -3.32 2.89
C ARG A 38 0.54 -4.02 1.65
N ILE A 39 -0.77 -3.99 1.44
CA ILE A 39 -1.40 -4.61 0.27
C ILE A 39 -0.90 -3.92 -1.01
N LEU A 40 -0.92 -2.59 -1.05
CA LEU A 40 -0.38 -1.83 -2.19
C LEU A 40 1.10 -2.12 -2.40
N SER A 41 1.89 -2.21 -1.33
CA SER A 41 3.31 -2.56 -1.42
C SER A 41 3.52 -3.90 -2.12
N VAL A 42 2.82 -4.96 -1.72
CA VAL A 42 2.94 -6.28 -2.35
C VAL A 42 2.51 -6.25 -3.82
N LEU A 43 1.43 -5.53 -4.14
CA LEU A 43 0.97 -5.37 -5.53
C LEU A 43 2.01 -4.66 -6.41
N TRP A 44 2.61 -3.58 -5.91
CA TRP A 44 3.65 -2.84 -6.64
C TRP A 44 4.96 -3.62 -6.74
N LEU A 45 5.31 -4.37 -5.70
CA LEU A 45 6.47 -5.26 -5.71
C LEU A 45 6.31 -6.31 -6.82
N ALA A 46 5.14 -6.96 -6.87
CA ALA A 46 4.83 -7.93 -7.92
C ALA A 46 4.89 -7.28 -9.31
N LYS A 47 4.31 -6.08 -9.49
CA LYS A 47 4.36 -5.34 -10.76
C LYS A 47 5.80 -5.03 -11.21
N GLY A 48 6.64 -4.55 -10.29
CA GLY A 48 8.05 -4.28 -10.57
C GLY A 48 8.83 -5.55 -10.91
N LEU A 49 8.58 -6.65 -10.20
CA LEU A 49 9.20 -7.95 -10.49
C LEU A 49 8.77 -8.51 -11.86
N LEU A 50 7.51 -8.33 -12.25
CA LEU A 50 7.05 -8.68 -13.60
C LEU A 50 7.77 -7.87 -14.68
N ALA A 51 8.04 -6.59 -14.44
CA ALA A 51 8.83 -5.78 -15.36
C ALA A 51 10.28 -6.29 -15.47
N TRP A 52 10.90 -6.73 -14.37
CA TRP A 52 12.20 -7.42 -14.41
C TRP A 52 12.15 -8.75 -15.17
N ALA A 53 11.08 -9.54 -15.02
CA ALA A 53 10.92 -10.78 -15.78
C ALA A 53 10.84 -10.52 -17.29
N VAL A 54 10.25 -9.40 -17.70
CA VAL A 54 10.24 -8.94 -19.11
C VAL A 54 11.66 -8.57 -19.57
N ILE A 55 12.43 -7.84 -18.75
CA ILE A 55 13.81 -7.45 -19.07
C ILE A 55 14.70 -8.69 -19.23
N PHE A 56 14.58 -9.67 -18.34
CA PHE A 56 15.33 -10.93 -18.43
C PHE A 56 14.87 -11.87 -19.55
N GLY A 57 13.80 -11.52 -20.27
CA GLY A 57 13.28 -12.36 -21.35
C GLY A 57 12.64 -13.67 -20.87
N VAL A 58 12.22 -13.75 -19.61
CA VAL A 58 11.49 -14.91 -19.06
C VAL A 58 10.12 -15.06 -19.75
N ALA A 59 9.63 -14.01 -20.39
CA ALA A 59 8.34 -13.92 -21.07
C ALA A 59 8.27 -14.65 -22.44
N GLY A 60 8.71 -15.90 -22.51
CA GLY A 60 8.43 -16.85 -23.60
C GLY A 60 9.00 -16.53 -25.00
N GLU A 61 9.32 -17.59 -25.76
CA GLU A 61 9.93 -17.49 -27.10
C GLU A 61 9.03 -16.81 -28.17
N SER A 62 7.74 -16.67 -27.91
CA SER A 62 6.77 -16.08 -28.84
C SER A 62 6.88 -14.56 -28.97
N GLN A 63 7.66 -13.90 -28.12
CA GLN A 63 7.80 -12.44 -28.09
C GLN A 63 9.24 -12.03 -28.42
N PRO A 64 9.45 -10.97 -29.23
CA PRO A 64 10.81 -10.52 -29.52
C PRO A 64 11.52 -10.13 -28.21
N PRO A 65 12.81 -10.49 -28.09
CA PRO A 65 13.62 -10.18 -26.91
C PRO A 65 13.52 -8.71 -26.53
N PHE A 66 13.66 -8.40 -25.24
CA PHE A 66 13.59 -7.04 -24.73
C PHE A 66 14.46 -6.06 -25.54
N GLU A 67 15.69 -6.46 -25.87
CA GLU A 67 16.63 -5.65 -26.65
C GLU A 67 16.20 -5.40 -28.11
N ALA A 68 15.36 -6.26 -28.67
CA ALA A 68 14.81 -6.13 -30.02
C ALA A 68 13.50 -5.32 -30.06
N ARG A 69 13.02 -4.81 -28.92
CA ARG A 69 11.84 -3.94 -28.84
C ARG A 69 12.20 -2.47 -29.15
N LEU A 70 11.16 -1.67 -29.41
CA LEU A 70 11.29 -0.22 -29.56
C LEU A 70 11.94 0.40 -28.31
N LEU A 71 12.84 1.37 -28.52
CA LEU A 71 13.52 2.09 -27.44
C LEU A 71 12.54 2.69 -26.42
N SER A 72 11.39 3.21 -26.88
CA SER A 72 10.33 3.73 -26.00
C SER A 72 9.77 2.67 -25.05
N PHE A 73 9.57 1.43 -25.53
CA PHE A 73 9.08 0.33 -24.70
C PHE A 73 10.13 -0.08 -23.66
N GLN A 74 11.40 -0.12 -24.05
CA GLN A 74 12.50 -0.43 -23.14
C GLN A 74 12.59 0.61 -22.02
N ALA A 75 12.58 1.90 -22.37
CA ALA A 75 12.64 2.99 -21.42
C ALA A 75 11.47 2.96 -20.42
N ILE A 76 10.24 2.75 -20.91
CA ILE A 76 9.04 2.63 -20.07
C ILE A 76 9.15 1.43 -19.11
N THR A 77 9.60 0.28 -19.62
CA THR A 77 9.73 -0.95 -18.82
C THR A 77 10.78 -0.78 -17.74
N VAL A 78 11.95 -0.22 -18.05
CA VAL A 78 13.02 0.03 -17.08
C VAL A 78 12.58 1.06 -16.03
N TYR A 79 11.91 2.13 -16.46
CA TYR A 79 11.35 3.13 -15.55
C TYR A 79 10.42 2.47 -14.52
N PHE A 80 9.44 1.67 -14.99
CA PHE A 80 8.51 0.97 -14.11
C PHE A 80 9.19 -0.09 -13.24
N ALA A 81 10.13 -0.86 -13.80
CA ALA A 81 10.89 -1.87 -13.06
C ALA A 81 11.62 -1.31 -11.84
N VAL A 82 12.05 -0.04 -11.90
CA VAL A 82 12.72 0.62 -10.76
C VAL A 82 11.70 1.33 -9.87
N ILE A 83 10.89 2.25 -10.42
CA ILE A 83 10.03 3.10 -9.60
C ILE A 83 8.98 2.30 -8.82
N ASP A 84 8.46 1.21 -9.39
CA ASP A 84 7.44 0.40 -8.72
C ASP A 84 8.02 -0.37 -7.53
N LEU A 85 9.26 -0.88 -7.66
CA LEU A 85 9.94 -1.55 -6.55
C LEU A 85 10.29 -0.56 -5.44
N VAL A 86 10.79 0.62 -5.81
CA VAL A 86 11.13 1.67 -4.83
C VAL A 86 9.87 2.17 -4.11
N ALA A 87 8.77 2.38 -4.84
CA ALA A 87 7.47 2.69 -4.27
C ALA A 87 6.99 1.58 -3.33
N ALA A 88 7.09 0.31 -3.73
CA ALA A 88 6.72 -0.82 -2.91
C ALA A 88 7.48 -0.85 -1.58
N VAL A 89 8.80 -0.63 -1.60
CA VAL A 89 9.62 -0.56 -0.38
C VAL A 89 9.19 0.61 0.50
N GLY A 90 8.96 1.78 -0.07
CA GLY A 90 8.53 2.96 0.70
C GLY A 90 7.16 2.77 1.35
N LEU A 91 6.20 2.17 0.64
CA LEU A 91 4.88 1.82 1.16
C LEU A 91 4.96 0.74 2.25
N TRP A 92 5.83 -0.25 2.08
CA TRP A 92 6.09 -1.26 3.10
C TRP A 92 6.63 -0.60 4.37
N LEU A 93 7.58 0.34 4.24
CA LEU A 93 8.12 1.04 5.39
C LEU A 93 7.15 2.10 5.97
N THR A 94 5.95 2.24 5.39
CA THR A 94 4.95 3.25 5.77
C THR A 94 5.56 4.65 5.82
N SER A 95 6.50 4.93 4.92
CA SER A 95 7.27 6.16 4.91
C SER A 95 6.64 7.18 3.98
N THR A 96 6.75 8.47 4.33
CA THR A 96 6.14 9.57 3.57
C THR A 96 6.67 9.68 2.14
N TRP A 97 7.94 9.32 1.90
CA TRP A 97 8.52 9.29 0.55
C TRP A 97 7.93 8.18 -0.32
N GLY A 98 7.51 7.06 0.29
CA GLY A 98 6.94 5.92 -0.41
C GLY A 98 5.59 6.23 -1.06
N GLY A 99 4.72 6.93 -0.34
CA GLY A 99 3.44 7.40 -0.86
C GLY A 99 3.60 8.32 -2.06
N VAL A 100 4.57 9.24 -2.02
CA VAL A 100 4.86 10.16 -3.14
C VAL A 100 5.34 9.40 -4.38
N LEU A 101 6.29 8.47 -4.23
CA LEU A 101 6.78 7.67 -5.36
C LEU A 101 5.71 6.75 -5.92
N TRP A 102 4.86 6.21 -5.07
CA TRP A 102 3.71 5.43 -5.49
C TRP A 102 2.71 6.26 -6.30
N LEU A 103 2.38 7.47 -5.84
CA LEU A 103 1.52 8.40 -6.58
C LEU A 103 2.14 8.77 -7.92
N LEU A 104 3.44 9.07 -7.95
CA LEU A 104 4.16 9.36 -9.19
C LEU A 104 4.09 8.16 -10.15
N ALA A 105 4.35 6.94 -9.68
CA ALA A 105 4.25 5.73 -10.49
C ALA A 105 2.83 5.50 -11.02
N ALA A 106 1.81 5.65 -10.16
CA ALA A 106 0.40 5.50 -10.51
C ALA A 106 -0.05 6.53 -11.55
N ILE A 107 0.30 7.80 -11.35
CA ILE A 107 -0.02 8.89 -12.28
C ILE A 107 0.72 8.68 -13.60
N SER A 108 2.01 8.35 -13.57
CA SER A 108 2.79 8.03 -14.78
C SER A 108 2.15 6.89 -15.57
N GLN A 109 1.66 5.85 -14.90
CA GLN A 109 0.96 4.73 -15.55
C GLN A 109 -0.33 5.19 -16.23
N LEU A 110 -1.14 6.00 -15.54
CA LEU A 110 -2.38 6.55 -16.12
C LEU A 110 -2.09 7.48 -17.31
N LEU A 111 -1.09 8.35 -17.20
CA LEU A 111 -0.70 9.26 -18.27
C LEU A 111 -0.17 8.49 -19.49
N LEU A 112 0.70 7.50 -19.29
CA LEU A 112 1.22 6.69 -20.39
C LEU A 112 0.11 5.88 -21.06
N ALA A 113 -0.81 5.29 -20.29
CA ALA A 113 -1.97 4.60 -20.83
C ALA A 113 -2.89 5.53 -21.64
N PHE A 114 -3.05 6.78 -21.20
CA PHE A 114 -3.90 7.77 -21.87
C PHE A 114 -3.27 8.36 -23.14
N PHE A 115 -2.00 8.79 -23.07
CA PHE A 115 -1.31 9.41 -24.20
C PHE A 115 -0.73 8.41 -25.20
N PHE A 116 -0.32 7.22 -24.72
CA PHE A 116 0.31 6.18 -25.53
C PHE A 116 -0.42 4.84 -25.40
N PRO A 117 -1.72 4.76 -25.73
CA PRO A 117 -2.53 3.55 -25.56
C PRO A 117 -2.03 2.38 -26.41
N ARG A 118 -1.27 2.66 -27.48
CA ARG A 118 -0.66 1.65 -28.35
C ARG A 118 0.60 1.00 -27.76
N LEU A 119 1.28 1.69 -26.82
CA LEU A 119 2.46 1.18 -26.12
C LEU A 119 2.07 0.46 -24.83
N LEU A 120 1.06 0.97 -24.13
CA LEU A 120 0.53 0.43 -22.88
C LEU A 120 -0.98 0.26 -22.99
N PRO A 121 -1.46 -0.85 -23.57
CA PRO A 121 -2.89 -1.15 -23.61
C PRO A 121 -3.38 -1.34 -22.17
N MET A 122 -4.20 -0.42 -21.71
CA MET A 122 -4.74 -0.41 -20.35
C MET A 122 -6.23 -0.72 -20.39
N ALA A 123 -6.65 -1.79 -19.72
CA ALA A 123 -8.06 -2.07 -19.59
C ALA A 123 -8.76 -0.96 -18.77
N PRO A 124 -9.96 -0.51 -19.16
CA PRO A 124 -10.63 0.60 -18.49
C PRO A 124 -10.95 0.30 -17.02
N TRP A 125 -11.24 -0.96 -16.68
CA TRP A 125 -11.44 -1.37 -15.28
C TRP A 125 -10.16 -1.22 -14.44
N LEU A 126 -8.99 -1.46 -15.05
CA LEU A 126 -7.71 -1.33 -14.37
C LEU A 126 -7.38 0.15 -14.13
N ALA A 127 -7.66 1.02 -15.11
CA ALA A 127 -7.57 2.47 -14.91
C ALA A 127 -8.47 2.94 -13.75
N GLY A 128 -9.71 2.42 -13.69
CA GLY A 128 -10.61 2.64 -12.56
C GLY A 128 -10.03 2.18 -11.22
N ALA A 129 -9.35 1.02 -11.19
CA ALA A 129 -8.69 0.52 -9.99
C ALA A 129 -7.53 1.43 -9.52
N TYR A 130 -6.74 2.00 -10.44
CA TYR A 130 -5.70 2.98 -10.08
C TYR A 130 -6.29 4.24 -9.46
N VAL A 131 -7.34 4.79 -10.06
CA VAL A 131 -8.04 5.97 -9.52
C VAL A 131 -8.65 5.65 -8.15
N ALA A 132 -9.31 4.49 -8.01
CA ALA A 132 -9.88 4.05 -6.75
C ALA A 132 -8.81 3.87 -5.66
N ALA A 133 -7.65 3.32 -5.99
CA ALA A 133 -6.53 3.17 -5.04
C ALA A 133 -6.01 4.53 -4.58
N ILE A 134 -5.88 5.51 -5.49
CA ILE A 134 -5.48 6.89 -5.16
C ILE A 134 -6.51 7.52 -4.22
N LEU A 135 -7.79 7.42 -4.53
CA LEU A 135 -8.86 7.96 -3.68
C LEU A 135 -8.88 7.28 -2.30
N ALA A 136 -8.73 5.96 -2.25
CA ALA A 136 -8.66 5.22 -1.00
C ALA A 136 -7.47 5.67 -0.14
N TYR A 137 -6.29 5.88 -0.76
CA TYR A 137 -5.12 6.40 -0.08
C TYR A 137 -5.37 7.78 0.55
N PHE A 138 -5.94 8.71 -0.21
CA PHE A 138 -6.28 10.05 0.32
C PHE A 138 -7.35 9.98 1.41
N LEU A 139 -8.39 9.17 1.21
CA LEU A 139 -9.48 9.05 2.17
C LEU A 139 -9.01 8.45 3.50
N ALA A 140 -8.15 7.43 3.44
CA ALA A 140 -7.60 6.81 4.63
C ALA A 140 -6.61 7.74 5.35
N THR A 141 -5.82 8.51 4.59
CA THR A 141 -4.91 9.52 5.16
C THR A 141 -5.71 10.59 5.90
N TRP A 142 -6.75 11.12 5.25
CA TRP A 142 -7.65 12.11 5.84
C TRP A 142 -8.38 11.58 7.09
N ALA A 143 -8.88 10.34 7.05
CA ALA A 143 -9.56 9.73 8.19
C ALA A 143 -8.63 9.64 9.41
N ALA A 144 -7.39 9.20 9.22
CA ALA A 144 -6.43 9.11 10.30
C ALA A 144 -5.98 10.47 10.86
N GLU A 145 -6.01 11.53 10.06
CA GLU A 145 -5.74 12.90 10.52
C GLU A 145 -6.90 13.45 11.35
N ASN A 146 -8.15 13.23 10.91
CA ASN A 146 -9.35 13.71 11.59
C ASN A 146 -9.61 13.04 12.94
N GLU A 147 -8.97 11.92 13.23
CA GLU A 147 -9.04 11.23 14.54
C GLU A 147 -7.99 11.71 15.54
N GLY A 148 -7.02 12.52 15.09
CA GLY A 148 -5.97 13.09 15.93
C GLY A 148 -6.29 14.47 16.50
N SER A 149 -7.46 15.05 16.18
CA SER A 149 -7.94 16.36 16.66
C SER A 149 -9.03 16.20 17.72
#